data_AF-X1SI94-F1
#
_entry.id   AF-X1SI94-F1
#
_cell.length_a   1.000
_cell.length_b   1.000
_cell.length_c   1.000
_cell.angle_alpha   90.00
_cell.angle_beta   90.00
_cell.angle_gamma   90.00
#
_symmetry.space_group_name_H-M   'P 1'
#
loop_
_entity.id
_entity.type
_entity.pdbx_description
1 polymer ?
#
loop_
_entity_poly.entity_id
_entity_poly.type
_entity_poly.pdbx_seq_one_letter_code
_entity_poly.pdbx_strand_id
1 'polypeptide(L)'
;MVFSYIIAYSGEIAKVALSAKRVFSIILYTAVGFGLIFQIPLIMTLAVKMKLVTYSWLRDKRLIIYGLIIGIAFFVIADPTGISVLMAVVSIALFELGLLITKYIGHRRR
;
A
#
# COMPACT_ATOMS: atom_id res chain seq x y z
N MET A 1 11.93 -50.30 -1.20
CA MET A 1 10.90 -49.86 -0.23
C MET A 1 11.31 -48.59 0.53
N VAL A 2 12.55 -48.47 1.01
CA VAL A 2 13.03 -47.23 1.67
C VAL A 2 13.16 -46.03 0.69
N PHE A 3 13.61 -46.28 -0.53
CA PHE A 3 13.76 -45.24 -1.57
C PHE A 3 12.44 -44.54 -1.93
N SER A 4 11.34 -45.30 -1.98
CA SER A 4 9.97 -44.80 -2.22
C SER A 4 9.50 -43.87 -1.09
N TYR A 5 9.85 -44.21 0.16
CA TYR A 5 9.50 -43.42 1.34
C TYR A 5 10.30 -42.10 1.40
N ILE A 6 11.59 -42.14 1.03
CA ILE A 6 12.44 -40.94 0.95
C ILE A 6 11.95 -40.00 -0.15
N ILE A 7 11.54 -40.51 -1.32
CA ILE A 7 10.98 -39.69 -2.41
C ILE A 7 9.64 -39.07 -2.01
N ALA A 8 8.73 -39.85 -1.40
CA ALA A 8 7.43 -39.35 -0.96
C ALA A 8 7.57 -38.28 0.15
N TYR A 9 8.41 -38.55 1.16
CA TYR A 9 8.70 -37.61 2.24
C TYR A 9 9.43 -36.35 1.73
N SER A 10 10.37 -36.50 0.80
CA SER A 10 11.03 -35.36 0.14
C SER A 10 10.04 -34.51 -0.65
N GLY A 11 9.09 -35.14 -1.35
CA GLY A 11 8.01 -34.43 -2.06
C GLY A 11 7.08 -33.66 -1.13
N GLU A 12 6.75 -34.23 0.03
CA GLU A 12 5.91 -33.59 1.04
C GLU A 12 6.63 -32.41 1.72
N ILE A 13 7.90 -32.57 2.10
CA ILE A 13 8.73 -31.49 2.63
C ILE A 13 8.92 -30.39 1.59
N ALA A 14 9.17 -30.74 0.32
CA ALA A 14 9.29 -29.77 -0.76
C ALA A 14 7.99 -28.96 -0.93
N LYS A 15 6.83 -29.59 -0.82
CA LYS A 15 5.52 -28.92 -0.88
C LYS A 15 5.31 -27.96 0.30
N VAL A 16 5.73 -28.34 1.51
CA VAL A 16 5.66 -27.47 2.70
C VAL A 16 6.62 -26.29 2.57
N ALA A 17 7.87 -26.52 2.15
CA ALA A 17 8.87 -25.46 1.95
C ALA A 17 8.46 -24.47 0.85
N LEU A 18 7.90 -24.96 -0.26
CA LEU A 18 7.36 -24.10 -1.32
C LEU A 18 6.15 -23.28 -0.84
N SER A 19 5.28 -23.87 -0.01
CA SER A 19 4.13 -23.16 0.56
C SER A 19 4.56 -22.08 1.55
N ALA A 20 5.52 -22.37 2.43
CA ALA A 20 6.10 -21.40 3.36
C ALA A 20 6.77 -20.24 2.60
N LYS A 21 7.56 -20.54 1.56
CA LYS A 21 8.17 -19.52 0.70
C LYS A 21 7.12 -18.62 0.06
N ARG A 22 6.01 -19.19 -0.44
CA ARG A 22 4.92 -18.43 -1.04
C ARG A 22 4.24 -17.50 -0.05
N VAL A 23 3.93 -17.98 1.15
CA VAL A 23 3.31 -17.15 2.21
C VAL A 23 4.25 -16.02 2.60
N PHE A 24 5.54 -16.30 2.77
CA PHE A 24 6.53 -15.28 3.11
C PHE A 24 6.66 -14.23 2.00
N SER A 25 6.71 -14.63 0.73
CA SER A 25 6.70 -13.70 -0.40
C SER A 25 5.44 -12.84 -0.43
N ILE A 26 4.25 -13.41 -0.21
CA ILE A 26 2.99 -12.64 -0.14
C ILE A 26 3.05 -11.60 0.97
N ILE A 27 3.51 -11.98 2.17
CA ILE A 27 3.64 -11.05 3.30
C ILE A 27 4.63 -9.92 2.96
N LEU A 28 5.79 -10.25 2.37
CA LEU A 28 6.79 -9.25 1.97
C LEU A 28 6.25 -8.27 0.93
N TYR A 29 5.65 -8.75 -0.15
CA TYR A 29 5.08 -7.89 -1.18
C TYR A 29 3.95 -7.02 -0.64
N THR A 30 3.10 -7.58 0.22
CA THR A 30 2.03 -6.85 0.89
C THR A 30 2.57 -5.77 1.82
N ALA A 31 3.58 -6.08 2.64
CA ALA A 31 4.18 -5.14 3.57
C ALA A 31 4.87 -3.97 2.84
N VAL A 32 5.64 -4.28 1.79
CA VAL A 32 6.29 -3.26 0.95
C VAL A 32 5.24 -2.41 0.22
N GLY A 33 4.20 -3.05 -0.34
CA GLY A 33 3.08 -2.37 -1.00
C GLY A 33 2.36 -1.40 -0.06
N PHE A 34 2.03 -1.83 1.16
CA PHE A 34 1.45 -0.95 2.20
C PHE A 34 2.36 0.25 2.48
N GLY A 35 3.66 -0.01 2.74
CA GLY A 35 4.63 1.04 3.05
C GLY A 35 4.75 2.08 1.93
N LEU A 36 4.81 1.65 0.67
CA LEU A 36 4.91 2.54 -0.48
C LEU A 36 3.66 3.39 -0.67
N ILE A 37 2.46 2.81 -0.55
CA ILE A 37 1.22 3.58 -0.72
C ILE A 37 1.04 4.58 0.43
N PHE A 38 1.40 4.20 1.66
CA PHE A 38 1.38 5.10 2.83
C PHE A 38 2.32 6.29 2.70
N GLN A 39 3.38 6.21 1.88
CA GLN A 39 4.26 7.35 1.63
C GLN A 39 3.56 8.47 0.85
N ILE A 40 2.60 8.17 -0.03
CA ILE A 40 1.94 9.18 -0.87
C ILE A 40 1.20 10.24 -0.02
N PRO A 41 0.31 9.88 0.93
CA PRO A 41 -0.28 10.85 1.85
C PRO A 41 0.75 11.59 2.72
N LEU A 42 1.80 10.88 3.16
CA LEU A 42 2.82 11.41 4.06
C LEU A 42 3.66 12.50 3.38
N ILE A 43 4.13 12.23 2.16
CA ILE A 43 4.87 13.20 1.33
C ILE A 43 3.97 14.39 1.00
N MET A 44 2.70 14.16 0.66
CA MET A 44 1.75 15.25 0.40
C MET A 44 1.53 16.16 1.60
N THR A 45 1.29 15.59 2.79
CA THR A 45 1.10 16.38 4.01
C THR A 45 2.38 17.13 4.41
N LEU A 46 3.55 16.53 4.23
CA LEU A 46 4.84 17.20 4.39
C LEU A 46 5.01 18.35 3.38
N ALA A 47 4.69 18.14 2.10
CA ALA A 47 4.79 19.15 1.07
C ALA A 47 3.90 20.37 1.37
N VAL A 48 2.68 20.16 1.90
CA VAL A 48 1.83 21.28 2.30
C VAL A 48 2.37 21.98 3.56
N LYS A 49 2.88 21.25 4.55
CA LYS A 49 3.55 21.85 5.72
C LYS A 49 4.76 22.70 5.34
N MET A 50 5.52 22.27 4.34
CA MET A 50 6.66 23.00 3.78
C MET A 50 6.26 24.14 2.83
N LYS A 51 4.96 24.40 2.65
CA LYS A 51 4.39 25.37 1.70
C LYS A 51 4.76 25.13 0.23
N LEU A 52 5.19 23.91 -0.12
CA LEU A 52 5.47 23.52 -1.51
C LEU A 52 4.19 23.38 -2.33
N VAL A 53 3.08 23.00 -1.68
CA VAL A 53 1.77 22.82 -2.33
C VAL A 53 0.67 23.45 -1.46
N THR A 54 -0.32 24.10 -2.08
CA THR A 54 -1.43 24.75 -1.36
C THR A 54 -2.63 23.80 -1.23
N TYR A 55 -3.41 23.94 -0.14
CA TYR A 55 -4.65 23.17 0.08
C TYR A 55 -5.64 23.27 -1.10
N SER A 56 -5.80 24.46 -1.70
CA SER A 56 -6.67 24.66 -2.87
C SER A 56 -6.25 23.77 -4.04
N TRP A 57 -4.94 23.69 -4.29
CA TRP A 57 -4.38 22.90 -5.39
C TRP A 57 -4.64 21.40 -5.20
N LEU A 58 -4.45 20.88 -3.97
CA LEU A 58 -4.80 19.49 -3.65
C LEU A 58 -6.30 19.22 -3.82
N ARG A 59 -7.15 20.19 -3.45
CA ARG A 59 -8.60 20.07 -3.58
C ARG A 59 -9.01 20.02 -5.05
N ASP A 60 -8.45 20.88 -5.90
CA ASP A 60 -8.78 20.92 -7.33
C ASP A 60 -8.28 19.69 -8.08
N LYS A 61 -7.21 19.04 -7.58
CA LYS A 61 -6.64 17.83 -8.18
C LYS A 61 -7.04 16.51 -7.50
N ARG A 62 -8.08 16.51 -6.65
CA ARG A 62 -8.58 15.30 -5.95
C ARG A 62 -8.74 14.09 -6.87
N LEU A 63 -9.35 14.28 -8.04
CA LEU A 63 -9.57 13.22 -9.03
C LEU A 63 -8.26 12.62 -9.56
N ILE A 64 -7.25 13.46 -9.82
CA ILE A 64 -5.92 13.02 -10.27
C ILE A 64 -5.21 12.26 -9.14
N ILE A 65 -5.34 12.72 -7.90
CA ILE A 65 -4.72 12.09 -6.73
C ILE A 65 -5.36 10.74 -6.45
N TYR A 66 -6.70 10.63 -6.50
CA TYR A 66 -7.39 9.35 -6.39
C TYR A 66 -7.00 8.41 -7.53
N GLY A 67 -6.92 8.92 -8.77
CA GLY A 67 -6.44 8.15 -9.92
C GLY A 67 -5.00 7.65 -9.75
N LEU A 68 -4.11 8.45 -9.17
CA LEU A 68 -2.73 8.06 -8.88
C LEU A 68 -2.67 7.00 -7.78
N ILE A 69 -3.42 7.16 -6.69
CA ILE A 69 -3.48 6.19 -5.60
C ILE A 69 -4.03 4.84 -6.10
N ILE A 70 -5.13 4.87 -6.86
CA ILE A 70 -5.74 3.66 -7.43
C ILE A 70 -4.79 3.04 -8.46
N GLY A 71 -4.22 3.85 -9.36
CA GLY A 71 -3.28 3.38 -10.38
C GLY A 71 -2.05 2.69 -9.77
N ILE A 72 -1.44 3.29 -8.75
CA ILE A 72 -0.30 2.70 -8.03
C ILE A 72 -0.73 1.45 -7.26
N ALA A 73 -1.87 1.47 -6.58
CA ALA A 73 -2.37 0.31 -5.83
C ALA A 73 -2.63 -0.90 -6.75
N PHE A 74 -3.19 -0.66 -7.94
CA PHE A 74 -3.40 -1.72 -8.94
C PHE A 74 -2.10 -2.16 -9.61
N PHE A 75 -1.17 -1.24 -9.90
CA PHE A 75 0.07 -1.56 -10.59
C PHE A 75 1.13 -2.25 -9.71
N VAL A 76 1.30 -1.79 -8.47
CA VAL A 76 2.36 -2.27 -7.56
C VAL A 76 1.98 -3.58 -6.89
N ILE A 77 0.71 -3.72 -6.51
CA ILE A 77 0.27 -4.88 -5.74
C ILE A 77 -0.35 -5.94 -6.64
N ALA A 78 -1.02 -5.55 -7.74
CA ALA A 78 -1.59 -6.41 -8.79
C ALA A 78 -1.94 -7.85 -8.37
N ASP A 79 -2.54 -8.01 -7.19
CA ASP A 79 -2.81 -9.31 -6.59
C ASP A 79 -4.33 -9.51 -6.61
N PRO A 80 -4.83 -10.58 -7.25
CA PRO A 80 -6.26 -10.84 -7.42
C PRO A 80 -6.99 -11.19 -6.12
N THR A 81 -6.31 -11.15 -4.97
CA THR A 81 -6.83 -11.47 -3.64
C THR A 81 -7.69 -10.36 -3.02
N GLY A 82 -7.80 -9.19 -3.66
CA GLY A 82 -8.60 -8.06 -3.16
C GLY A 82 -7.91 -7.18 -2.11
N ILE A 83 -6.69 -7.55 -1.70
CA ILE A 83 -5.85 -6.77 -0.78
C ILE A 83 -5.57 -5.37 -1.38
N SER A 84 -5.34 -5.28 -2.68
CA SER A 84 -5.12 -4.03 -3.42
C SER A 84 -6.27 -3.01 -3.29
N VAL A 85 -7.52 -3.48 -3.29
CA VAL A 85 -8.71 -2.62 -3.14
C VAL A 85 -8.80 -2.07 -1.72
N LEU A 86 -8.61 -2.92 -0.71
CA LEU A 86 -8.62 -2.51 0.69
C LEU A 86 -7.51 -1.48 0.97
N MET A 87 -6.32 -1.70 0.40
CA MET A 87 -5.21 -0.74 0.47
C MET A 87 -5.56 0.60 -0.15
N ALA A 88 -6.18 0.60 -1.35
CA ALA A 88 -6.58 1.83 -2.02
C ALA A 88 -7.58 2.62 -1.18
N VAL A 89 -8.59 1.96 -0.61
CA VAL A 89 -9.60 2.58 0.26
C VAL A 89 -8.97 3.20 1.51
N VAL A 90 -8.10 2.45 2.22
CA VAL A 90 -7.39 2.95 3.41
C VAL A 90 -6.52 4.17 3.06
N SER A 91 -5.86 4.13 1.91
CA SER A 91 -4.97 5.21 1.46
C SER A 91 -5.73 6.48 1.08
N ILE A 92 -6.90 6.33 0.46
CA ILE A 92 -7.82 7.43 0.17
C ILE A 92 -8.31 8.06 1.50
N ALA A 93 -8.71 7.23 2.46
CA ALA A 93 -9.15 7.72 3.77
C ALA A 93 -8.03 8.49 4.50
N LEU A 94 -6.79 7.98 4.47
CA LEU A 94 -5.63 8.66 5.05
C LEU A 94 -5.30 9.98 4.34
N PHE A 95 -5.46 10.04 3.02
CA PHE A 95 -5.30 11.28 2.27
C PHE A 95 -6.33 12.33 2.72
N GLU A 96 -7.60 11.95 2.85
CA GLU A 96 -8.67 12.84 3.32
C GLU A 96 -8.39 13.35 4.74
N LEU A 97 -7.93 12.47 5.64
CA LEU A 97 -7.53 12.83 7.02
C LEU A 97 -6.33 13.78 7.04
N GLY A 98 -5.30 13.54 6.22
CA GLY A 98 -4.15 14.41 6.10
C GLY A 98 -4.52 15.81 5.59
N LEU A 99 -5.45 15.88 4.64
CA LEU A 99 -6.00 17.12 4.13
C LEU A 99 -6.78 17.89 5.23
N LEU A 100 -7.54 17.17 6.05
CA LEU A 100 -8.33 17.75 7.15
C LEU A 100 -7.45 18.31 8.28
N ILE A 101 -6.39 17.59 8.65
CA ILE A 101 -5.38 18.06 9.63
C ILE A 101 -4.69 19.33 9.10
N THR A 102 -4.35 19.34 7.82
CA THR A 102 -3.68 20.47 7.17
C THR A 102 -4.57 21.72 7.12
N LYS A 103 -5.88 21.54 6.87
CA LYS A 103 -6.87 22.63 6.97
C LYS A 103 -6.89 23.24 8.38
N TYR A 104 -6.86 22.40 9.42
CA TYR A 104 -6.90 22.87 10.81
C TYR A 104 -5.62 23.63 11.21
N ILE A 105 -4.45 23.19 10.73
CA ILE A 105 -3.17 23.87 10.94
C ILE A 105 -3.13 25.23 10.22
N GLY A 106 -3.72 25.32 9.02
CA GLY A 106 -3.79 26.55 8.24
C GLY A 106 -4.61 27.68 8.88
N HIS A 107 -5.55 27.37 9.78
CA HIS A 107 -6.37 28.38 10.48
C HIS A 107 -5.68 29.03 11.69
N ARG A 108 -4.55 28.49 12.18
CA ARG A 108 -3.84 29.06 13.35
C ARG A 108 -2.82 30.15 13.00
N ARG A 109 -2.80 30.62 11.74
CA ARG A 109 -1.93 31.71 11.25
C ARG A 109 -2.73 32.83 10.55
N ARG A 110 -3.95 33.09 10.98
CA ARG A 110 -4.59 34.40 10.83
C ARG A 110 -4.83 34.99 12.19
#